data_AF-A0A942MHI5-F1
#
_entry.id   AF-A0A942MHI5-F1
#
_cell.length_a   1.000
_cell.length_b   1.000
_cell.length_c   1.000
_cell.angle_alpha   90.00
_cell.angle_beta   90.00
_cell.angle_gamma   90.00
#
_symmetry.space_group_name_H-M   'P 1'
#
loop_
_entity.id
_entity.type
_entity.pdbx_description
1 polymer ?
#
loop_
_entity_poly.entity_id
_entity_poly.type
_entity_poly.pdbx_seq_one_letter_code
_entity_poly.pdbx_strand_id
1 'polypeptide(L)' 'MTLSILVHSILGTILTIAFLLTAYYLLRMVLAPTEQKETFISGFRRSAIWTVALFIIYFLWILVKRML' A
#
# COMPACT_ATOMS: atom_id res chain seq x y z
N MET A 1 -21.21 10.59 11.82
CA MET A 1 -19.89 11.25 11.99
C MET A 1 -18.81 10.25 12.40
N THR A 2 -19.04 9.39 13.39
CA THR A 2 -18.06 8.40 13.91
C THR A 2 -17.68 7.28 12.94
N LEU A 3 -18.64 6.69 12.20
CA LEU A 3 -18.36 5.57 11.28
C LEU A 3 -17.42 5.97 10.12
N SER A 4 -17.60 7.16 9.57
CA SER A 4 -16.77 7.65 8.46
C SER A 4 -15.32 7.87 8.88
N ILE A 5 -15.12 8.38 10.10
CA ILE A 5 -13.80 8.58 10.71
C ILE A 5 -13.15 7.21 10.96
N LEU A 6 -13.90 6.25 11.51
CA LEU A 6 -13.40 4.90 11.77
C LEU A 6 -12.92 4.21 10.48
N VAL A 7 -13.75 4.22 9.43
CA VAL A 7 -13.40 3.62 8.13
C VAL A 7 -12.17 4.30 7.52
N HIS A 8 -12.09 5.62 7.60
CA HIS A 8 -10.93 6.38 7.12
C HIS A 8 -9.65 6.02 7.88
N SER A 9 -9.70 5.96 9.21
CA SER A 9 -8.55 5.60 10.04
C SER A 9 -8.07 4.16 9.79
N ILE A 10 -9.00 3.21 9.64
CA ILE A 10 -8.67 1.81 9.34
C ILE A 10 -8.02 1.71 7.95
N LEU A 11 -8.65 2.27 6.91
CA LEU A 11 -8.10 2.23 5.55
C LEU A 11 -6.76 2.96 5.46
N GLY A 12 -6.61 4.12 6.11
CA GLY A 12 -5.36 4.86 6.17
C GLY A 12 -4.25 4.06 6.86
N THR A 13 -4.55 3.34 7.94
CA THR A 13 -3.58 2.49 8.64
C THR A 13 -3.14 1.31 7.77
N ILE A 14 -4.09 0.62 7.13
CA ILE A 14 -3.80 -0.50 6.21
C ILE A 14 -2.92 0.00 5.05
N LEU A 15 -3.27 1.14 4.46
CA LEU A 15 -2.52 1.73 3.36
C LEU A 15 -1.10 2.11 3.81
N THR A 16 -0.94 2.67 5.01
CA THR A 16 0.38 3.01 5.58
C THR A 16 1.24 1.76 5.75
N ILE A 17 0.69 0.68 6.30
CA ILE A 17 1.39 -0.60 6.45
C ILE A 17 1.79 -1.15 5.07
N ALA A 18 0.90 -1.10 4.08
CA ALA A 18 1.17 -1.55 2.72
C ALA A 18 2.32 -0.74 2.07
N PHE A 19 2.36 0.58 2.28
CA PHE A 19 3.46 1.44 1.86
C PHE A 19 4.78 1.06 2.53
N LEU A 20 4.79 0.84 3.84
CA LEU A 20 5.99 0.43 4.58
C LEU A 20 6.51 -0.94 4.08
N LEU A 21 5.62 -1.89 3.83
CA LEU A 21 5.98 -3.21 3.29
C LEU A 21 6.60 -3.07 1.88
N THR A 22 6.00 -2.23 1.04
CA THR A 22 6.47 -1.95 -0.31
C THR A 22 7.84 -1.29 -0.28
N ALA A 23 8.04 -0.30 0.59
CA ALA A 23 9.33 0.37 0.81
C ALA A 23 10.40 -0.59 1.35
N TYR A 24 10.01 -1.50 2.26
CA TYR A 24 10.90 -2.54 2.77
C TYR A 24 11.41 -3.45 1.65
N TYR A 25 10.52 -3.95 0.78
CA TYR A 25 10.94 -4.77 -0.36
C TYR A 25 11.79 -4.00 -1.36
N LEU A 26 11.47 -2.72 -1.60
CA LEU A 26 12.28 -1.84 -2.45
C LEU A 26 13.70 -1.66 -1.89
N LEU A 27 13.81 -1.38 -0.59
CA LEU A 27 15.10 -1.21 0.07
C LEU A 27 15.93 -2.48 0.02
N ARG A 28 15.31 -3.65 0.29
CA ARG A 28 15.96 -4.94 0.17
C ARG A 28 16.39 -5.23 -1.27
N MET A 29 15.60 -4.87 -2.26
CA MET A 29 15.97 -5.03 -3.68
C MET A 29 17.20 -4.18 -4.07
N VAL A 30 17.31 -2.96 -3.54
CA VAL A 30 18.45 -2.06 -3.80
C VAL A 30 19.73 -2.56 -3.09
N LEU A 31 19.60 -3.05 -1.86
CA LEU A 31 20.74 -3.43 -1.01
C LEU A 31 21.16 -4.91 -1.13
N ALA A 32 20.32 -5.79 -1.67
CA ALA A 32 20.61 -7.23 -1.72
C ALA A 32 21.63 -7.59 -2.81
N PRO A 33 22.44 -8.65 -2.59
CA PRO A 33 23.25 -9.27 -3.62
C PRO A 33 22.40 -9.76 -4.79
N THR A 34 22.95 -9.75 -6.00
CA THR A 34 22.24 -10.01 -7.27
C THR A 34 21.47 -11.34 -7.26
N GLU A 35 22.00 -12.36 -6.60
CA GLU A 35 21.42 -13.70 -6.47
C GLU A 35 20.07 -13.71 -5.70
N GLN A 36 19.85 -12.75 -4.81
CA GLN A 36 18.62 -12.67 -4.01
C GLN A 36 17.63 -11.62 -4.54
N LYS A 37 18.03 -10.81 -5.54
CA LYS A 37 17.21 -9.72 -6.06
C LYS A 37 15.91 -10.21 -6.67
N GLU A 38 15.90 -11.33 -7.38
CA GLU A 38 14.69 -11.88 -8.00
C GLU A 38 13.59 -12.19 -6.96
N THR A 39 13.98 -12.75 -5.82
CA THR A 39 13.06 -13.00 -4.69
C THR A 39 12.46 -11.71 -4.17
N PHE A 40 13.27 -10.65 -4.00
CA PHE A 40 12.77 -9.35 -3.53
C PHE A 40 11.95 -8.60 -4.59
N ILE A 41 12.26 -8.75 -5.88
CA ILE A 41 11.49 -8.17 -6.99
C ILE A 41 10.08 -8.76 -7.02
N SER A 42 9.93 -10.07 -6.88
CA SER A 42 8.61 -10.71 -6.86
C SER A 42 7.77 -10.25 -5.66
N GLY A 43 8.38 -10.16 -4.48
CA GLY A 43 7.75 -9.61 -3.27
C GLY A 43 7.35 -8.13 -3.42
N PHE A 44 8.25 -7.31 -3.98
CA PHE A 44 8.01 -5.90 -4.27
C PHE A 44 6.83 -5.73 -5.24
N ARG A 45 6.81 -6.44 -6.37
CA ARG A 45 5.72 -6.34 -7.35
C ARG A 45 4.37 -6.68 -6.73
N ARG A 46 4.31 -7.78 -5.96
CA ARG A 46 3.06 -8.19 -5.30
C ARG A 46 2.60 -7.15 -4.28
N SER A 47 3.51 -6.65 -3.44
CA SER A 47 3.20 -5.61 -2.46
C SER A 47 2.76 -4.30 -3.14
N ALA A 48 3.48 -3.86 -4.18
CA ALA A 48 3.17 -2.65 -4.92
C ALA A 48 1.79 -2.70 -5.58
N ILE A 49 1.42 -3.84 -6.20
CA ILE A 49 0.08 -4.03 -6.78
C ILE A 49 -1.00 -3.89 -5.70
N TRP A 50 -0.83 -4.53 -4.55
CA TRP A 50 -1.78 -4.42 -3.44
C TRP A 50 -1.88 -2.99 -2.90
N THR A 51 -0.75 -2.31 -2.70
CA THR A 51 -0.73 -0.91 -2.24
C THR A 51 -1.44 0.02 -3.23
N VAL A 52 -1.20 -0.14 -4.54
CA VAL A 52 -1.88 0.64 -5.57
C VAL A 52 -3.38 0.36 -5.59
N ALA A 53 -3.79 -0.91 -5.49
CA ALA A 53 -5.21 -1.27 -5.43
C ALA A 53 -5.90 -0.66 -4.21
N LEU A 54 -5.28 -0.77 -3.02
CA LEU A 54 -5.78 -0.15 -1.79
C LEU A 54 -5.86 1.37 -1.89
N PHE A 55 -4.86 2.00 -2.51
CA PHE A 55 -4.84 3.43 -2.75
C PHE A 55 -6.02 3.87 -3.64
N ILE A 56 -6.25 3.17 -4.76
CA ILE A 56 -7.36 3.46 -5.67
C ILE A 56 -8.71 3.32 -4.95
N ILE A 57 -8.90 2.25 -4.19
CA ILE A 57 -10.14 2.01 -3.42
C ILE A 57 -10.37 3.16 -2.42
N TYR A 58 -9.34 3.52 -1.66
CA TYR A 58 -9.42 4.59 -0.67
C TYR A 58 -9.67 5.96 -1.33
N PHE A 59 -9.02 6.25 -2.45
CA PHE A 59 -9.19 7.48 -3.21
C PHE A 59 -10.59 7.60 -3.80
N LEU A 60 -11.11 6.52 -4.40
CA LEU A 60 -12.49 6.45 -4.91
C LEU A 60 -13.50 6.67 -3.78
N TRP A 61 -13.28 6.06 -2.61
CA TRP A 61 -14.14 6.26 -1.44
C TRP A 61 -14.20 7.72 -1.00
N ILE A 62 -13.04 8.40 -0.93
CA ILE A 62 -12.96 9.82 -0.58
C ILE A 62 -13.68 10.69 -1.63
N LEU A 63 -13.48 10.39 -2.92
CA LEU A 63 -14.15 11.12 -4.00
C LEU A 63 -15.67 11.01 -3.91
N VAL A 64 -16.20 9.81 -3.74
CA VAL A 64 -17.64 9.56 -3.56
C VAL A 64 -18.17 10.30 -2.34
N LYS A 65 -17.43 10.25 -1.22
CA LYS A 65 -17.77 10.97 0.02
C LYS A 65 -17.74 12.50 -0.12
N ARG A 66 -17.01 13.04 -1.09
CA ARG A 66 -16.88 14.48 -1.31
C ARG A 66 -17.95 15.02 -2.28
N MET A 67 -18.49 14.16 -3.15
CA MET A 67 -19.56 14.49 -4.09
C MET A 67 -20.96 14.35 -3.49
N LEU A 68 -21.14 13.46 -2.51
CA LEU A 68 -22.36 13.30 -1.69
C LEU A 68 -22.35 14.28 -0.51
#